data_AF-A0A7S0DRN8-F1
#
_entry.id   AF-A0A7S0DRN8-F1
#
_cell.length_a   1.000
_cell.length_b   1.000
_cell.length_c   1.000
_cell.angle_alpha   90.00
_cell.angle_beta   90.00
_cell.angle_gamma   90.00
#
_symmetry.space_group_name_H-M   'P 1'
#
loop_
_entity.id
_entity.type
_entity.pdbx_description
1 polymer ?
#
loop_
_entity_poly.entity_id
_entity_poly.type
_entity_poly.pdbx_seq_one_letter_code
_entity_poly.pdbx_strand_id
1 'polypeptide(L)'
;DDRYFNSEFDRPYWVPVTDDPAPFTIKIKDIEWNGASLGVCSGCKGVIRTSHMDIKAHKDHIDKLYTKGLTYDSMCIENKDMVGNLSIKIDDKLTLHLNNEALIQKSQSFNFVSCSPAIKATNNDKLPKDVWWLGMIIMR
;
A
#
# COMPACT_ATOMS: atom_id res chain seq x y z
N ASP A 1 -13.77 40.33 -8.25
CA ASP A 1 -14.56 39.09 -8.26
C ASP A 1 -13.58 37.95 -8.05
N ASP A 2 -13.21 37.80 -6.78
CA ASP A 2 -12.09 37.00 -6.31
C ASP A 2 -12.53 35.54 -6.23
N ARG A 3 -12.26 34.81 -7.30
CA ARG A 3 -12.40 33.35 -7.30
C ARG A 3 -11.34 32.77 -6.40
N TYR A 4 -11.76 32.40 -5.19
CA TYR A 4 -11.06 31.56 -4.23
C TYR A 4 -10.34 30.39 -4.93
N PHE A 5 -9.03 30.49 -5.04
CA PHE A 5 -8.17 29.33 -5.23
C PHE A 5 -8.04 28.66 -3.85
N ASN A 6 -8.58 27.45 -3.70
CA ASN A 6 -8.34 26.59 -2.54
C ASN A 6 -6.85 26.20 -2.52
N SER A 7 -6.01 27.02 -1.90
CA SER A 7 -4.54 26.94 -1.91
C SER A 7 -3.94 25.88 -0.97
N GLU A 8 -4.74 25.00 -0.37
CA GLU A 8 -4.25 23.95 0.55
C GLU A 8 -3.76 22.68 -0.17
N PHE A 9 -3.96 22.56 -1.49
CA PHE A 9 -3.49 21.42 -2.30
C PHE A 9 -2.22 21.70 -3.13
N ASP A 10 -1.67 22.91 -3.11
CA ASP A 10 -0.63 23.35 -4.06
C ASP A 10 0.82 23.18 -3.55
N ARG A 11 1.05 22.55 -2.40
CA ARG A 11 2.42 22.29 -1.90
C ARG A 11 2.70 20.80 -1.78
N PRO A 12 3.67 20.27 -2.54
CA PRO A 12 4.06 18.87 -2.38
C PRO A 12 4.62 18.63 -0.97
N TYR A 13 4.18 17.53 -0.35
CA TYR A 13 4.77 17.04 0.88
C TYR A 13 6.07 16.30 0.56
N TRP A 14 7.19 16.80 1.08
CA TRP A 14 8.50 16.20 0.92
C TRP A 14 8.82 15.28 2.09
N VAL A 15 9.09 14.01 1.78
CA VAL A 15 9.57 13.02 2.74
C VAL A 15 11.07 12.81 2.52
N PRO A 16 11.89 12.83 3.59
CA PRO A 16 13.31 12.54 3.47
C PRO A 16 13.53 11.08 3.09
N VAL A 17 14.43 10.85 2.12
CA VAL A 17 14.98 9.51 1.88
C VAL A 17 15.99 9.17 2.98
N THR A 18 16.03 7.91 3.39
CA THR A 18 16.99 7.40 4.37
C THR A 18 18.33 7.06 3.70
N ASP A 19 19.41 7.03 4.49
CA ASP A 19 20.75 6.59 4.06
C ASP A 19 20.87 5.05 3.95
N ASP A 20 19.87 4.42 3.33
CA ASP A 20 19.84 2.97 3.13
C ASP A 20 20.51 2.60 1.80
N PRO A 21 21.19 1.43 1.70
CA PRO A 21 21.76 0.98 0.43
C PRO A 21 20.75 0.88 -0.72
N ALA A 22 19.47 0.66 -0.43
CA ALA A 22 18.42 0.70 -1.44
C ALA A 22 18.01 2.16 -1.75
N PRO A 23 18.04 2.60 -3.03
CA PRO A 23 17.66 3.96 -3.38
C PRO A 23 16.16 4.19 -3.13
N PHE A 24 15.79 5.46 -2.87
CA PHE A 24 14.41 5.88 -2.61
C PHE A 24 13.74 5.12 -1.45
N THR A 25 14.52 4.86 -0.40
CA THR A 25 14.00 4.29 0.84
C THR A 25 13.49 5.42 1.74
N ILE A 26 12.30 5.24 2.31
CA ILE A 26 11.64 6.14 3.25
C ILE A 26 11.36 5.40 4.56
N LYS A 27 11.15 6.16 5.64
CA LYS A 27 10.77 5.59 6.93
C LYS A 27 9.25 5.45 7.02
N ILE A 28 8.77 4.21 7.17
CA ILE A 28 7.38 3.91 7.52
C ILE A 28 7.29 3.83 9.04
N LYS A 29 6.53 4.75 9.64
CA LYS A 29 6.28 4.79 11.07
C LYS A 29 5.32 3.69 11.50
N ASP A 30 4.24 3.50 10.75
CA ASP A 30 3.20 2.52 11.04
C ASP A 30 2.40 2.18 9.77
N ILE A 31 1.74 1.04 9.81
CA ILE A 31 0.82 0.58 8.77
C ILE A 31 -0.48 0.18 9.46
N GLU A 32 -1.57 0.77 9.02
CA GLU A 32 -2.90 0.52 9.56
C GLU A 32 -3.79 -0.14 8.52
N TRP A 33 -4.60 -1.06 8.98
CA TRP A 33 -5.68 -1.67 8.21
C TRP A 33 -6.99 -1.32 8.89
N ASN A 34 -7.90 -0.67 8.14
CA ASN A 34 -9.18 -0.21 8.66
C ASN A 34 -9.07 0.68 9.90
N GLY A 35 -8.05 1.55 9.93
CA GLY A 35 -7.78 2.47 11.03
C GLY A 35 -7.17 1.83 12.28
N ALA A 36 -6.83 0.54 12.24
CA ALA A 36 -6.12 -0.14 13.31
C ALA A 36 -4.70 -0.51 12.88
N SER A 37 -3.70 -0.14 13.69
CA SER A 37 -2.31 -0.57 13.45
C SER A 37 -2.22 -2.09 13.29
N LEU A 38 -1.42 -2.50 12.32
CA LEU A 38 -1.10 -3.91 12.09
C LEU A 38 -0.10 -4.44 13.14
N GLY A 39 0.60 -3.56 13.85
CA GLY A 39 1.66 -3.97 14.79
C GLY A 39 2.72 -4.85 14.12
N VAL A 40 2.93 -4.65 12.82
CA VAL A 40 3.92 -5.35 11.99
C VAL A 40 5.19 -4.54 11.80
N CYS A 41 5.11 -3.25 12.10
CA CYS A 41 6.07 -2.30 11.62
C CYS A 41 6.12 -1.08 12.53
N SER A 42 7.24 -0.89 13.23
CA SER A 42 7.57 0.37 13.91
C SER A 42 8.93 0.81 13.40
N GLY A 43 8.93 1.75 12.44
CA GLY A 43 10.14 2.22 11.79
C GLY A 43 10.67 1.33 10.65
N CYS A 44 9.79 0.69 9.87
CA CYS A 44 10.22 -0.05 8.68
C CYS A 44 10.73 0.85 7.58
N LYS A 45 11.31 0.21 6.58
CA LYS A 45 11.75 0.80 5.33
C LYS A 45 10.67 0.63 4.27
N GLY A 46 10.18 1.72 3.72
CA GLY A 46 9.40 1.73 2.49
C GLY A 46 10.33 1.99 1.32
N VAL A 47 10.52 1.04 0.42
CA VAL A 47 11.32 1.22 -0.79
C VAL A 47 10.38 1.55 -1.94
N ILE A 48 10.49 2.74 -2.50
CA ILE A 48 9.70 3.13 -3.68
C ILE A 48 10.21 2.35 -4.90
N ARG A 49 9.35 1.54 -5.53
CA ARG A 49 9.73 0.71 -6.69
C ARG A 49 8.74 0.85 -7.84
N THR A 50 9.04 1.73 -8.77
CA THR A 50 8.23 1.94 -10.00
C THR A 50 8.19 0.72 -10.93
N SER A 51 9.10 -0.24 -10.77
CA SER A 51 9.07 -1.51 -11.52
C SER A 51 8.05 -2.53 -11.00
N HIS A 52 7.38 -2.24 -9.89
CA HIS A 52 6.39 -3.11 -9.26
C HIS A 52 5.00 -2.48 -9.36
N MET A 53 3.99 -3.26 -9.69
CA MET A 53 2.61 -2.77 -9.78
C MET A 53 1.87 -2.81 -8.45
N ASP A 54 2.33 -3.64 -7.52
CA ASP A 54 1.73 -3.98 -6.23
C ASP A 54 2.58 -3.45 -5.06
N ILE A 55 1.98 -3.41 -3.88
CA ILE A 55 2.71 -3.33 -2.63
C ILE A 55 3.17 -4.74 -2.28
N LYS A 56 4.45 -4.89 -1.93
CA LYS A 56 4.98 -6.16 -1.43
C LYS A 56 5.48 -6.03 0.00
N ALA A 57 5.15 -7.03 0.81
CA ALA A 57 5.63 -7.15 2.18
C ALA A 57 6.07 -8.57 2.48
N HIS A 58 6.76 -8.74 3.61
CA HIS A 58 7.05 -10.05 4.14
C HIS A 58 5.75 -10.84 4.39
N LYS A 59 5.79 -12.16 4.17
CA LYS A 59 4.61 -13.05 4.27
C LYS A 59 3.82 -12.87 5.57
N ASP A 60 4.50 -12.84 6.72
CA ASP A 60 3.87 -12.61 8.04
C ASP A 60 2.98 -11.36 8.09
N HIS A 61 3.34 -10.29 7.38
CA HIS A 61 2.58 -9.05 7.37
C HIS A 61 1.30 -9.20 6.55
N ILE A 62 1.40 -9.90 5.44
CA ILE A 62 0.28 -10.22 4.56
C ILE A 62 -0.66 -11.21 5.27
N ASP A 63 -0.12 -12.21 5.96
CA ASP A 63 -0.91 -13.16 6.75
C ASP A 63 -1.70 -12.42 7.86
N LYS A 64 -1.12 -11.39 8.50
CA LYS A 64 -1.87 -10.52 9.44
C LYS A 64 -2.94 -9.66 8.76
N LEU A 65 -2.75 -9.24 7.51
CA LEU A 65 -3.78 -8.55 6.76
C LEU A 65 -4.96 -9.49 6.47
N TYR A 66 -4.68 -10.74 6.11
CA TYR A 66 -5.71 -11.76 5.90
C TYR A 66 -6.52 -12.03 7.18
N THR A 67 -5.86 -12.15 8.34
CA THR A 67 -6.59 -12.31 9.63
C THR A 67 -7.43 -11.09 10.01
N LYS A 68 -7.14 -9.91 9.44
CA LYS A 68 -7.89 -8.67 9.62
C LYS A 68 -8.90 -8.38 8.49
N GLY A 69 -9.16 -9.35 7.62
CA GLY A 69 -10.23 -9.28 6.62
C GLY A 69 -9.79 -8.84 5.23
N LEU A 70 -8.49 -8.82 4.92
CA LEU A 70 -8.06 -8.88 3.52
C LEU A 70 -8.51 -10.24 2.94
N THR A 71 -8.96 -10.26 1.70
CA THR A 71 -9.50 -11.44 1.00
C THR A 71 -8.61 -11.83 -0.18
N TYR A 72 -8.72 -13.08 -0.62
CA TYR A 72 -7.96 -13.66 -1.73
C TYR A 72 -8.64 -13.49 -3.08
N ASP A 73 -7.89 -13.80 -4.14
CA ASP A 73 -8.33 -13.88 -5.52
C ASP A 73 -9.69 -14.56 -5.65
N SER A 74 -10.71 -13.77 -5.94
CA SER A 74 -12.07 -14.23 -6.20
C SER A 74 -12.53 -13.75 -7.58
N MET A 75 -13.60 -14.37 -8.09
CA MET A 75 -14.39 -13.70 -9.12
C MET A 75 -14.87 -12.37 -8.55
N CYS A 76 -14.76 -11.29 -9.31
CA CYS A 76 -15.28 -9.99 -8.89
C CYS A 76 -16.81 -10.06 -8.82
N ILE A 77 -17.38 -10.24 -7.63
CA ILE A 77 -18.83 -10.21 -7.42
C ILE A 77 -19.13 -8.86 -6.78
N GLU A 78 -19.12 -7.81 -7.62
CA GLU A 78 -19.19 -6.40 -7.24
C GLU A 78 -17.90 -5.88 -6.56
N ASN A 79 -17.62 -4.57 -6.62
CA ASN A 79 -16.41 -3.94 -6.02
C ASN A 79 -16.35 -4.05 -4.48
N LYS A 80 -17.10 -4.97 -3.87
CA LYS A 80 -17.25 -5.16 -2.43
C LYS A 80 -16.28 -6.18 -1.86
N ASP A 81 -15.55 -6.92 -2.69
CA ASP A 81 -14.83 -8.10 -2.20
C ASP A 81 -13.55 -7.80 -1.41
N MET A 82 -13.03 -6.57 -1.43
CA MET A 82 -11.82 -6.16 -0.69
C MET A 82 -12.10 -5.03 0.32
N VAL A 83 -12.99 -5.29 1.29
CA VAL A 83 -13.67 -4.32 2.18
C VAL A 83 -12.78 -3.46 3.11
N GLY A 84 -11.50 -3.25 2.82
CA GLY A 84 -10.60 -2.51 3.70
C GLY A 84 -9.82 -1.37 3.06
N ASN A 85 -9.33 -0.50 3.93
CA ASN A 85 -8.46 0.62 3.61
C ASN A 85 -7.10 0.40 4.27
N LEU A 86 -6.03 0.63 3.52
CA LEU A 86 -4.67 0.62 4.02
C LEU A 86 -4.21 2.06 4.24
N SER A 87 -3.70 2.37 5.44
CA SER A 87 -3.00 3.62 5.70
C SER A 87 -1.52 3.32 5.93
N ILE A 88 -0.63 4.02 5.23
CA ILE A 88 0.82 3.93 5.42
C ILE A 88 1.29 5.27 5.98
N LYS A 89 1.70 5.29 7.25
CA LYS A 89 2.22 6.48 7.91
C LYS A 89 3.71 6.60 7.59
N ILE A 90 4.06 7.61 6.82
CA ILE A 90 5.41 7.90 6.38
C ILE A 90 5.95 9.05 7.22
N ASP A 91 6.97 8.73 8.02
CA ASP A 91 7.53 9.63 9.02
C ASP A 91 6.40 10.19 9.93
N ASP A 92 6.48 11.46 10.34
CA ASP A 92 5.42 12.20 11.04
C ASP A 92 4.66 13.18 10.13
N LYS A 93 4.88 13.10 8.81
CA LYS A 93 4.49 14.15 7.85
C LYS A 93 3.40 13.77 6.89
N LEU A 94 3.35 12.51 6.47
CA LEU A 94 2.47 12.07 5.40
C LEU A 94 1.82 10.74 5.77
N THR A 95 0.52 10.64 5.55
CA THR A 95 -0.18 9.35 5.58
C THR A 95 -0.73 9.09 4.18
N LEU A 96 -0.31 7.99 3.56
CA LEU A 96 -0.90 7.52 2.31
C LEU A 96 -2.13 6.69 2.65
N HIS A 97 -3.28 7.05 2.10
CA HIS A 97 -4.52 6.31 2.26
C HIS A 97 -4.87 5.62 0.95
N LEU A 98 -4.86 4.30 0.95
CA LEU A 98 -5.31 3.47 -0.17
C LEU A 98 -6.66 2.89 0.22
N ASN A 99 -7.69 3.30 -0.51
CA ASN A 99 -9.02 2.77 -0.33
C ASN A 99 -9.16 1.40 -1.02
N ASN A 100 -10.28 0.74 -0.78
CA ASN A 100 -10.66 -0.51 -1.43
C ASN A 100 -10.43 -0.47 -2.96
N GLU A 101 -10.85 0.60 -3.65
CA GLU A 101 -10.70 0.71 -5.11
C GLU A 101 -9.24 0.73 -5.57
N ALA A 102 -8.37 1.44 -4.86
CA ALA A 102 -6.93 1.46 -5.11
C ALA A 102 -6.27 0.11 -4.82
N LEU A 103 -6.85 -0.70 -3.93
CA LEU A 103 -6.30 -1.99 -3.51
C LEU A 103 -6.80 -3.18 -4.33
N ILE A 104 -7.73 -2.98 -5.27
CA ILE A 104 -8.20 -4.05 -6.16
C ILE A 104 -7.41 -4.06 -7.47
N GLN A 105 -6.76 -5.19 -7.76
CA GLN A 105 -6.23 -5.51 -9.09
C GLN A 105 -7.20 -6.41 -9.83
N LYS A 106 -7.81 -5.87 -10.89
CA LYS A 106 -8.68 -6.63 -11.80
C LYS A 106 -7.85 -7.24 -12.92
N SER A 107 -8.06 -8.53 -13.15
CA SER A 107 -7.55 -9.25 -14.31
C SER A 107 -8.72 -9.87 -15.05
N GLN A 108 -8.75 -9.72 -16.38
CA GLN A 108 -9.79 -10.27 -17.23
C GLN A 108 -9.22 -11.44 -18.02
N SER A 109 -9.88 -12.59 -17.94
CA SER A 109 -9.55 -13.77 -18.74
C SER A 109 -10.82 -14.30 -19.38
N PHE A 110 -10.86 -14.34 -20.72
CA PHE A 110 -11.95 -14.80 -21.58
C PHE A 110 -13.38 -14.46 -21.11
N ASN A 111 -13.91 -15.19 -20.12
CA ASN A 111 -15.29 -15.09 -19.64
C ASN A 111 -15.44 -14.69 -18.16
N PHE A 112 -14.34 -14.39 -17.45
CA PHE A 112 -14.40 -13.99 -16.04
C PHE A 112 -13.43 -12.85 -15.74
N VAL A 113 -13.82 -12.02 -14.77
CA VAL A 113 -12.97 -11.01 -14.17
C VAL A 113 -12.60 -11.50 -12.78
N SER A 114 -11.32 -11.68 -12.53
CA SER A 114 -10.77 -11.99 -11.21
C SER A 114 -10.29 -10.70 -10.54
N CYS A 115 -10.60 -10.56 -9.26
CA CYS A 115 -10.14 -9.48 -8.41
C CYS A 115 -9.10 -10.03 -7.44
N SER A 116 -7.94 -9.39 -7.37
CA SER A 116 -6.84 -9.77 -6.46
C SER A 116 -6.38 -8.57 -5.64
N PRO A 117 -5.88 -8.76 -4.41
CA PRO A 117 -5.26 -7.69 -3.64
C PRO A 117 -4.06 -7.09 -4.38
N ALA A 118 -3.97 -5.77 -4.40
CA ALA A 118 -2.77 -5.05 -4.80
C ALA A 118 -1.65 -5.10 -3.74
N ILE A 119 -1.85 -5.83 -2.64
CA ILE A 119 -0.88 -6.05 -1.57
C ILE A 119 -0.56 -7.55 -1.54
N LYS A 120 0.68 -7.93 -1.86
CA LYS A 120 1.08 -9.33 -2.05
C LYS A 120 2.31 -9.68 -1.22
N ALA A 121 2.41 -10.94 -0.83
CA ALA A 121 3.66 -11.45 -0.30
C ALA A 121 4.67 -11.59 -1.44
N THR A 122 5.96 -11.46 -1.16
CA THR A 122 6.95 -11.85 -2.17
C THR A 122 7.01 -13.36 -2.29
N ASN A 123 6.93 -13.90 -3.51
CA ASN A 123 6.95 -15.34 -3.78
C ASN A 123 8.26 -16.07 -3.35
N ASN A 124 9.27 -15.36 -2.86
CA ASN A 124 10.63 -15.86 -2.68
C ASN A 124 11.19 -15.67 -1.26
N ASP A 125 10.39 -15.44 -0.22
CA ASP A 125 10.81 -15.31 1.21
C ASP A 125 12.03 -14.39 1.49
N LYS A 126 12.41 -13.55 0.52
CA LYS A 126 13.66 -12.78 0.51
C LYS A 126 13.47 -11.33 0.91
N LEU A 127 12.24 -10.87 1.05
CA LEU A 127 11.99 -9.51 1.51
C LEU A 127 12.19 -9.49 3.03
N PRO A 128 13.13 -8.70 3.57
CA PRO A 128 13.29 -8.58 5.02
C PRO A 128 11.99 -8.15 5.69
N LYS A 129 11.74 -8.61 6.92
CA LYS A 129 10.51 -8.29 7.67
C LYS A 129 10.30 -6.80 7.82
N ASP A 130 11.36 -6.02 7.95
CA ASP A 130 11.33 -4.57 8.11
C ASP A 130 11.26 -3.81 6.77
N VAL A 131 11.02 -4.47 5.63
CA VAL A 131 10.96 -3.83 4.31
C VAL A 131 9.59 -4.01 3.67
N TRP A 132 9.07 -2.90 3.13
CA TRP A 132 7.90 -2.85 2.26
C TRP A 132 8.30 -2.28 0.92
N TRP A 133 7.98 -2.96 -0.18
CA TRP A 133 8.08 -2.36 -1.51
C TRP A 133 6.79 -1.65 -1.84
N LEU A 134 6.90 -0.37 -2.12
CA LEU A 134 5.78 0.48 -2.49
C LEU A 134 5.80 0.64 -4.01
N GLY A 135 4.99 -0.17 -4.69
CA GLY A 135 4.87 -0.16 -6.13
C GLY A 135 4.04 1.00 -6.67
N MET A 136 3.83 1.02 -7.99
CA MET A 136 3.06 2.04 -8.69
C MET A 136 1.62 2.20 -8.20
N ILE A 137 1.06 1.23 -7.47
CA ILE A 137 -0.29 1.36 -6.90
C ILE A 137 -0.42 2.59 -5.99
N ILE A 138 0.67 3.02 -5.33
CA ILE A 138 0.66 4.23 -4.49
C ILE A 138 0.79 5.55 -5.26
N MET A 139 0.94 5.47 -6.59
CA MET A 139 1.09 6.61 -7.51
C MET A 139 -0.13 6.79 -8.42
N ARG A 140 -1.14 5.93 -8.27
CA ARG A 140 -2.41 5.98 -9.01
C ARG A 140 -3.42 6.84 -8.29
#